data_AF-A0A2I0KZN4-F1
#
_entry.id   AF-A0A2I0KZN4-F1
#
_cell.length_a   1.000
_cell.length_b   1.000
_cell.length_c   1.000
_cell.angle_alpha   90.00
_cell.angle_beta   90.00
_cell.angle_gamma   90.00
#
_symmetry.space_group_name_H-M   'P 1'
#
loop_
_entity.id
_entity.type
_entity.pdbx_description
1 polymer ?
#
loop_
_entity_poly.entity_id
_entity_poly.type
_entity_poly.pdbx_seq_one_letter_code
_entity_poly.pdbx_strand_id
1 'polypeptide(L)'
;MATEATTAFKVMNQEFVKLDRFDGTNFNRWKDEMLFLLTVLNVVYVLDHNLQPSEDPTPDATPEEIAKVAELNKKREDDKFTCR
;
A
#
# COMPACT_ATOMS: atom_id res chain seq x y z
N MET A 1 -10.57 -15.11 15.70
CA MET A 1 -9.37 -15.26 14.87
C MET A 1 -9.72 -15.60 13.41
N ALA A 2 -9.90 -16.87 13.00
CA ALA A 2 -10.08 -17.23 11.58
C ALA A 2 -11.40 -16.73 10.95
N THR A 3 -12.48 -16.71 11.74
CA THR A 3 -13.82 -16.24 11.34
C THR A 3 -13.89 -14.73 11.17
N GLU A 4 -13.16 -13.97 12.01
CA GLU A 4 -13.10 -12.51 11.95
C GLU A 4 -12.36 -12.02 10.71
N ALA A 5 -11.25 -12.69 10.35
CA ALA A 5 -10.50 -12.39 9.13
C ALA A 5 -11.33 -12.67 7.87
N THR A 6 -12.14 -13.73 7.86
CA THR A 6 -13.04 -14.03 6.73
C THR A 6 -14.19 -13.02 6.62
N THR A 7 -14.74 -12.54 7.73
CA THR A 7 -15.73 -11.46 7.72
C THR A 7 -15.13 -10.12 7.29
N ALA A 8 -13.94 -9.78 7.76
CA ALA A 8 -13.23 -8.56 7.35
C ALA A 8 -12.92 -8.58 5.85
N PHE A 9 -12.42 -9.71 5.33
CA PHE A 9 -12.18 -9.88 3.91
C PHE A 9 -13.45 -9.78 3.07
N LYS A 10 -14.57 -10.31 3.57
CA LYS A 10 -15.88 -10.22 2.90
C LYS A 10 -16.43 -8.80 2.85
N VAL A 11 -16.30 -8.05 3.95
CA VAL A 11 -16.68 -6.62 4.02
C VAL A 11 -15.79 -5.80 3.09
N MET A 12 -14.48 -6.02 3.12
CA MET A 12 -13.56 -5.35 2.20
C MET A 12 -13.93 -5.64 0.75
N ASN A 13 -14.20 -6.90 0.38
CA ASN A 13 -14.65 -7.27 -0.97
C ASN A 13 -15.93 -6.53 -1.38
N GLN A 14 -16.89 -6.38 -0.48
CA GLN A 14 -18.12 -5.64 -0.74
C GLN A 14 -17.89 -4.13 -0.96
N GLU A 15 -16.96 -3.52 -0.23
CA GLU A 15 -16.58 -2.12 -0.44
C GLU A 15 -15.73 -1.96 -1.71
N PHE A 16 -14.88 -2.93 -2.05
CA PHE A 16 -14.12 -2.94 -3.31
C PHE A 16 -15.05 -3.07 -4.54
N VAL A 17 -16.23 -3.68 -4.40
CA VAL A 17 -17.26 -3.72 -5.47
C VAL A 17 -17.85 -2.33 -5.76
N LYS A 18 -17.81 -1.40 -4.79
CA LYS A 18 -18.26 -0.02 -4.98
C LYS A 18 -17.20 0.89 -5.59
N LEU A 19 -15.94 0.46 -5.64
CA LEU A 19 -14.90 1.22 -6.30
C LEU A 19 -15.20 1.26 -7.79
N ASP A 20 -15.15 2.45 -8.36
CA ASP A 20 -15.45 2.64 -9.76
C ASP A 20 -14.43 1.88 -10.61
N ARG A 21 -14.91 0.98 -11.47
CA ARG A 21 -14.03 0.26 -12.41
C ARG A 21 -13.49 1.31 -13.37
N PHE A 22 -12.16 1.34 -13.55
CA PHE A 22 -11.58 2.26 -14.52
C PHE A 22 -12.14 1.99 -15.93
N ASP A 23 -12.85 2.97 -16.47
CA ASP A 23 -13.51 2.90 -17.77
C ASP A 23 -12.77 3.69 -18.86
N GLY A 24 -11.62 4.28 -18.53
CA GLY A 24 -10.82 5.11 -19.42
C GLY A 24 -11.16 6.61 -19.34
N THR A 25 -12.20 7.00 -18.60
CA THR A 25 -12.54 8.40 -18.34
C THR A 25 -12.11 8.81 -16.92
N ASN A 26 -12.04 10.12 -16.66
CA ASN A 26 -11.81 10.66 -15.32
C ASN A 26 -10.60 10.08 -14.56
N PHE A 27 -9.49 9.82 -15.26
CA PHE A 27 -8.28 9.19 -14.70
C PHE A 27 -7.82 9.81 -13.38
N ASN A 28 -7.82 11.14 -13.27
CA ASN A 28 -7.40 11.80 -12.02
C ASN A 28 -8.31 11.42 -10.83
N ARG A 29 -9.63 11.38 -11.03
CA ARG A 29 -10.58 10.99 -9.98
C ARG A 29 -10.39 9.53 -9.59
N TRP A 30 -10.30 8.64 -10.58
CA TRP A 30 -10.08 7.22 -10.35
C TRP A 30 -8.74 6.96 -9.63
N LYS A 31 -7.67 7.65 -10.04
CA LYS A 31 -6.36 7.59 -9.41
C LYS A 31 -6.42 8.02 -7.94
N ASP A 32 -7.12 9.11 -7.64
CA ASP A 32 -7.21 9.63 -6.26
C ASP A 32 -8.02 8.67 -5.37
N GLU A 33 -9.06 8.03 -5.90
CA GLU A 33 -9.84 7.00 -5.21
C GLU A 33 -9.00 5.74 -4.92
N MET A 34 -8.21 5.28 -5.89
CA MET A 34 -7.26 4.19 -5.70
C MET A 34 -6.17 4.54 -4.68
N LEU A 35 -5.63 5.76 -4.74
CA LEU A 35 -4.60 6.20 -3.80
C LEU A 35 -5.13 6.29 -2.36
N PHE A 36 -6.36 6.78 -2.18
CA PHE A 36 -7.03 6.80 -0.88
C PHE A 36 -7.17 5.38 -0.30
N LEU A 37 -7.65 4.45 -1.10
CA LEU A 37 -7.81 3.05 -0.71
C LEU A 37 -6.50 2.42 -0.27
N LEU A 38 -5.44 2.59 -1.06
CA LEU A 38 -4.11 2.07 -0.74
C LEU A 38 -3.53 2.74 0.51
N THR A 39 -3.88 4.01 0.77
CA THR A 39 -3.47 4.74 1.99
C THR A 39 -4.15 4.18 3.23
N VAL A 40 -5.45 3.91 3.15
CA VAL A 40 -6.21 3.28 4.25
C VAL A 40 -5.67 1.88 4.55
N LEU A 41 -5.31 1.13 3.51
CA LEU A 41 -4.64 -0.18 3.63
C LEU A 41 -3.15 -0.06 3.98
N ASN A 42 -2.61 1.17 4.02
CA ASN A 42 -1.21 1.48 4.29
C ASN A 42 -0.22 0.77 3.32
N VAL A 43 -0.64 0.48 2.08
CA VAL A 43 0.16 -0.21 1.04
C VAL A 43 0.50 0.70 -0.15
N VAL A 44 0.37 2.02 -0.01
CA VAL A 44 0.72 3.00 -1.07
C VAL A 44 2.15 2.84 -1.57
N TYR A 45 3.06 2.39 -0.71
CA TYR A 45 4.46 2.13 -1.06
C TYR A 45 4.63 1.11 -2.20
N VAL A 46 3.59 0.33 -2.53
CA VAL A 46 3.60 -0.60 -3.66
C VAL A 46 3.56 0.15 -5.01
N LEU A 47 2.90 1.31 -5.07
CA LEU A 47 2.78 2.10 -6.30
C LEU A 47 4.01 2.94 -6.58
N ASP A 48 4.67 3.45 -5.54
CA ASP A 48 5.81 4.35 -5.71
C ASP A 48 7.12 3.60 -5.45
N HIS A 49 7.84 3.32 -6.54
CA HIS A 49 9.18 2.74 -6.45
C HIS A 49 10.19 3.73 -5.86
N ASN A 50 9.90 5.03 -5.82
CA ASN A 50 10.76 6.04 -5.17
C ASN A 50 10.52 6.11 -3.66
N LEU A 51 9.43 5.52 -3.17
CA LEU A 51 9.29 5.15 -1.76
C LEU A 51 10.06 3.87 -1.45
N GLN A 52 10.75 3.23 -2.41
CA GLN A 52 11.81 2.31 -2.03
C GLN A 52 12.81 3.10 -1.20
N PRO A 53 13.13 2.60 -0.02
CA PRO A 53 14.39 2.97 0.56
C PRO A 53 15.48 2.58 -0.44
N SER A 54 16.18 3.58 -0.96
CA SER A 54 17.51 3.37 -1.53
C SER A 54 18.26 2.40 -0.63
N GLU A 55 18.84 1.34 -1.21
CA GLU A 55 19.57 0.29 -0.47
C GLU A 55 20.64 0.86 0.47
N ASP A 56 21.09 2.09 0.21
CA ASP A 56 21.91 2.87 1.12
C ASP A 56 21.20 4.17 1.54
N PRO A 57 21.08 4.44 2.87
CA PRO A 57 20.76 5.78 3.33
C PRO A 57 21.82 6.73 2.79
N THR A 58 21.40 7.80 2.13
CA THR A 58 22.30 8.87 1.72
C THR A 58 23.06 9.38 2.96
N PRO A 59 24.36 9.74 2.85
CA PRO A 59 25.15 10.18 4.00
C PRO A 59 24.56 11.38 4.77
N ASP A 60 23.66 12.13 4.13
CA ASP A 60 22.93 13.29 4.68
C ASP A 60 21.54 12.95 5.25
N ALA A 61 21.11 11.68 5.21
CA ALA A 61 19.79 11.29 5.71
C ALA A 61 19.72 11.48 7.23
N THR A 62 18.65 12.12 7.71
CA THR A 62 18.39 12.25 9.13
C THR A 62 18.12 10.89 9.77
N PRO A 63 18.45 10.69 11.06
CA PRO A 63 18.18 9.43 11.77
C PRO A 63 16.71 8.99 11.69
N GLU A 64 15.79 9.95 11.57
CA GLU A 64 14.35 9.69 11.44
C GLU A 64 13.98 9.11 10.06
N GLU A 65 14.64 9.56 9.00
CA GLU A 65 14.46 9.03 7.64
C GLU A 65 14.99 7.59 7.54
N ILE A 66 16.14 7.31 8.16
CA ILE A 66 16.73 5.97 8.23
C ILE A 66 15.79 5.00 8.96
N ALA A 67 15.17 5.43 10.07
CA ALA A 67 14.22 4.62 10.81
C ALA A 67 12.96 4.31 10.00
N LYS A 68 12.39 5.32 9.32
CA LYS A 68 11.21 5.15 8.44
C LYS A 68 11.50 4.18 7.29
N VAL A 69 12.69 4.28 6.70
CA VAL A 69 13.21 3.36 5.69
C VAL A 69 13.26 1.92 6.20
N ALA A 70 13.83 1.70 7.39
CA ALA A 70 13.97 0.36 7.97
C ALA A 70 12.60 -0.26 8.30
N GLU A 71 11.68 0.55 8.82
CA GLU A 71 10.30 0.13 9.12
C GLU A 71 9.54 -0.24 7.84
N LEU A 72 9.68 0.55 6.78
CA LEU A 72 9.05 0.27 5.50
C LEU A 72 9.58 -1.00 4.85
N ASN A 73 10.90 -1.24 4.91
CA ASN A 73 11.50 -2.48 4.41
C ASN A 73 11.01 -3.71 5.17
N LYS A 74 10.91 -3.62 6.50
CA LYS A 74 10.34 -4.69 7.32
C LYS A 74 8.89 -4.97 6.92
N LYS A 75 8.08 -3.92 6.79
CA LYS A 75 6.69 -4.04 6.37
C LYS A 75 6.57 -4.71 4.99
N ARG A 76 7.45 -4.38 4.05
CA ARG A 76 7.48 -5.02 2.71
C ARG A 76 7.75 -6.51 2.78
N GLU A 77 8.67 -6.96 3.62
CA GLU A 77 8.92 -8.40 3.82
C GLU A 77 7.74 -9.10 4.49
N ASP A 78 7.07 -8.44 5.43
CA ASP A 78 5.87 -8.97 6.08
C ASP A 78 4.67 -9.05 5.10
N ASP A 79 4.49 -8.03 4.26
CA ASP A 79 3.42 -7.91 3.26
C ASP A 79 3.74 -8.66 1.95
N LYS A 80 4.91 -9.31 1.85
CA LYS A 80 5.34 -10.08 0.69
C LYS A 80 4.46 -11.32 0.51
N PHE A 81 3.40 -11.14 -0.27
CA PHE A 81 2.60 -12.25 -0.76
C PHE A 81 3.39 -13.02 -1.82
N THR A 82 3.72 -14.27 -1.52
CA THR A 82 4.21 -15.22 -2.53
C THR A 82 3.04 -15.56 -3.45
N CYS A 83 2.90 -14.85 -4.57
CA CYS A 83 2.00 -15.27 -5.64
C CYS A 83 2.41 -16.66 -6.12
N ARG A 84 1.49 -17.63 -6.07
CA ARG A 84 1.58 -18.93 -6.76
C ARG A 84 0.78 -18.88 -8.04
#